data_AF-A0A920B170-F1
#
_entry.id   AF-A0A920B170-F1
#
_cell.length_a   1.000
_cell.length_b   1.000
_cell.length_c   1.000
_cell.angle_alpha   90.00
_cell.angle_beta   90.00
_cell.angle_gamma   90.00
#
_symmetry.space_group_name_H-M   'P 1'
#
loop_
_entity.id
_entity.type
_entity.pdbx_description
1 polymer ?
#
loop_
_entity_poly.entity_id
_entity_poly.type
_entity_poly.pdbx_seq_one_letter_code
_entity_poly.pdbx_strand_id
1 'polypeptide(L)' 'MRRVNPAITWREWLIAPAYQQAAEGDTSLMAELQQLFSTPYDTPSADMAARYDRLKPREFFSAGGVSHYSCSS' A
#
# COMPACT_ATOMS: atom_id res chain seq x y z
N MET A 1 -12.66 -6.35 -17.52
CA MET A 1 -12.73 -6.12 -16.07
C MET A 1 -11.84 -4.98 -15.53
N ARG A 2 -11.06 -4.27 -16.37
CA ARG A 2 -10.09 -3.23 -15.93
C ARG A 2 -10.66 -2.02 -15.17
N ARG A 3 -11.97 -1.80 -15.18
CA ARG A 3 -12.62 -0.66 -14.49
C ARG A 3 -13.36 -1.04 -13.21
N VAL A 4 -13.33 -2.32 -12.83
CA VAL A 4 -13.99 -2.83 -11.62
C VAL A 4 -12.99 -3.47 -10.67
N ASN A 5 -11.93 -4.08 -11.20
CA ASN A 5 -10.85 -4.66 -10.40
C ASN A 5 -9.62 -3.73 -10.50
N PRO A 6 -9.26 -3.00 -9.43
CA PRO A 6 -8.06 -2.19 -9.42
C PRO A 6 -6.82 -3.08 -9.53
N ALA A 7 -5.77 -2.56 -10.17
CA ALA A 7 -4.47 -3.21 -10.26
C ALA A 7 -3.75 -3.21 -8.89
N ILE A 8 -3.87 -2.12 -8.13
CA ILE A 8 -3.35 -1.99 -6.77
C ILE A 8 -4.47 -1.57 -5.82
N THR A 9 -4.50 -2.20 -4.64
CA THR A 9 -5.45 -1.88 -3.57
C THR A 9 -4.74 -1.30 -2.36
N TRP A 10 -5.49 -0.51 -1.59
CA TRP A 10 -5.04 -0.01 -0.29
C TRP A 10 -4.84 -1.18 0.68
N ARG A 11 -3.65 -1.29 1.27
CA ARG A 11 -3.30 -2.38 2.20
C ARG A 11 -2.52 -1.80 3.37
N GLU A 12 -2.96 -2.09 4.59
CA GLU A 12 -2.39 -1.48 5.80
C GLU A 12 -0.87 -1.67 5.93
N TRP A 13 -0.35 -2.83 5.54
CA TRP A 13 1.08 -3.12 5.60
C TRP A 13 1.93 -2.34 4.57
N LEU A 14 1.31 -1.77 3.53
CA LEU A 14 1.98 -0.83 2.62
C LEU A 14 2.00 0.60 3.19
N ILE A 15 0.99 0.92 3.99
CA ILE A 15 0.68 2.29 4.40
C ILE A 15 1.30 2.61 5.75
N ALA A 16 1.26 1.69 6.70
CA ALA A 16 1.82 1.87 8.03
C ALA A 16 3.31 2.27 8.00
N PRO A 17 4.19 1.64 7.18
CA PRO A 17 5.59 2.07 7.07
C PRO A 17 5.73 3.50 6.52
N ALA A 18 4.86 3.91 5.60
CA ALA A 18 4.89 5.27 5.04
C ALA A 18 4.52 6.34 6.06
N TYR A 19 3.54 6.08 6.91
CA TYR A 19 3.22 6.99 8.02
C TYR A 19 4.32 7.02 9.08
N GLN A 20 4.95 5.89 9.39
CA GLN A 20 6.09 5.84 10.30
C GLN A 20 7.26 6.68 9.77
N GLN A 21 7.63 6.51 8.50
CA GLN A 21 8.69 7.29 7.87
C GLN A 21 8.35 8.79 7.80
N ALA A 22 7.09 9.13 7.50
CA ALA A 22 6.64 10.52 7.50
C ALA A 22 6.67 11.15 8.90
N ALA A 23 6.42 10.38 9.97
CA ALA A 23 6.55 10.85 11.34
C ALA A 23 8.01 11.17 11.72
N GLU A 24 8.98 10.55 11.06
CA GLU A 24 10.42 10.87 11.17
C GLU A 24 10.83 12.10 10.31
N GLY A 25 9.88 12.67 9.56
CA GLY A 25 10.07 13.86 8.73
C GLY A 25 10.32 13.56 7.24
N ASP A 26 10.39 12.30 6.84
CA ASP A 26 10.58 11.90 5.44
C ASP A 26 9.26 11.44 4.81
N THR A 27 8.70 12.27 3.93
CA THR A 27 7.41 12.01 3.27
C THR A 27 7.54 11.34 1.90
N SER A 28 8.74 10.91 1.50
CA SER A 28 9.00 10.34 0.17
C SER A 28 8.10 9.14 -0.15
N LEU A 29 7.98 8.19 0.78
CA LEU A 29 7.15 7.00 0.61
C LEU A 29 5.65 7.33 0.55
N MET A 30 5.20 8.34 1.31
CA MET A 30 3.81 8.81 1.21
C MET A 30 3.52 9.43 -0.16
N ALA A 31 4.44 10.24 -0.70
CA ALA A 31 4.27 10.85 -2.02
C ALA A 31 4.22 9.78 -3.13
N GLU A 32 5.07 8.76 -3.05
CA GLU A 32 5.07 7.61 -3.98
C GLU A 32 3.73 6.85 -3.94
N LEU A 33 3.20 6.59 -2.75
CA LEU A 33 1.90 5.94 -2.59
C LEU A 33 0.74 6.81 -3.11
N GLN A 34 0.77 8.13 -2.87
CA GLN A 34 -0.23 9.05 -3.43
C GLN A 34 -0.24 9.02 -4.96
N GLN A 35 0.93 9.00 -5.59
CA GLN A 35 1.04 8.88 -7.04
C GLN A 35 0.49 7.54 -7.53
N LEU A 36 0.84 6.43 -6.86
CA LEU A 36 0.35 5.10 -7.21
C LEU A 36 -1.18 4.99 -7.13
N PHE A 37 -1.77 5.55 -6.08
CA PHE A 37 -3.23 5.51 -5.86
C PHE A 37 -4.01 6.56 -6.66
N SER A 38 -3.34 7.46 -7.39
CA SER A 38 -4.03 8.41 -8.29
C SER A 38 -4.66 7.72 -9.50
N THR A 39 -4.13 6.57 -9.90
CA THR A 39 -4.59 5.76 -11.05
C THR A 39 -4.64 4.26 -10.69
N PRO A 40 -5.50 3.84 -9.73
CA PRO A 40 -5.43 2.50 -9.14
C PRO A 40 -5.85 1.37 -10.08
N TYR A 41 -6.47 1.70 -11.21
CA TYR A 41 -6.91 0.76 -12.25
C TYR A 41 -5.91 0.61 -13.39
N ASP A 42 -4.96 1.54 -13.50
CA ASP A 42 -3.94 1.48 -14.53
C ASP A 42 -2.85 0.48 -14.12
N THR A 43 -2.22 -0.14 -15.12
CA THR A 43 -1.10 -1.05 -14.86
C THR A 43 0.09 -0.20 -14.38
N PRO A 44 0.62 -0.43 -13.16
CA PRO A 44 1.80 0.29 -12.69
C PRO A 44 3.02 0.00 -13.57
N SER A 45 4.04 0.85 -13.50
CA SER A 45 5.34 0.52 -14.08
C SER A 45 5.91 -0.77 -13.48
N ALA A 46 6.83 -1.42 -14.18
CA ALA A 46 7.44 -2.67 -13.71
C ALA A 46 8.06 -2.53 -12.31
N ASP A 47 8.71 -1.39 -12.02
CA ASP A 47 9.32 -1.11 -10.71
C ASP A 47 8.27 -0.95 -9.61
N MET A 48 7.18 -0.23 -9.90
CA MET A 48 6.09 -0.01 -8.95
C MET A 48 5.30 -1.29 -8.69
N ALA A 49 5.00 -2.06 -9.75
CA ALA A 49 4.37 -3.37 -9.62
C ALA A 49 5.27 -4.32 -8.82
N ALA A 50 6.57 -4.35 -9.14
CA ALA A 50 7.52 -5.15 -8.40
C ALA A 50 7.57 -4.77 -6.92
N ARG A 51 7.33 -3.51 -6.53
CA ARG A 51 7.34 -3.06 -5.13
C ARG A 51 6.00 -3.29 -4.41
N TYR A 52 4.89 -2.98 -5.07
CA TYR A 52 3.57 -2.84 -4.45
C TYR A 52 2.55 -3.93 -4.80
N ASP A 53 2.70 -4.60 -5.95
CA ASP A 53 1.86 -5.75 -6.31
C ASP A 53 2.41 -7.04 -5.67
N ARG A 54 2.43 -7.04 -4.34
CA ARG A 54 2.94 -8.15 -3.53
C ARG A 54 1.87 -8.64 -2.56
N LEU A 55 1.98 -9.92 -2.23
CA LEU A 55 1.29 -10.46 -1.07
C LEU A 55 1.86 -9.85 0.21
N LYS A 56 1.03 -9.81 1.26
CA LYS A 56 1.45 -9.35 2.59
C LYS A 56 2.74 -10.08 3.01
N PRO A 57 3.81 -9.37 3.38
CA PRO A 57 5.02 -9.98 3.93
C PRO A 57 4.74 -10.69 5.26
N ARG A 58 5.48 -11.77 5.55
CA ARG A 58 5.26 -12.61 6.74
C ARG A 58 5.41 -11.85 8.05
N GLU A 59 6.27 -10.85 8.10
CA GLU A 59 6.48 -9.97 9.27
C GLU A 59 5.21 -9.25 9.73
N PHE A 60 4.27 -8.97 8.80
CA PHE A 60 3.03 -8.27 9.11
C PHE A 60 1.87 -9.20 9.46
N PHE A 61 2.05 -10.53 9.52
CA PHE A 61 0.96 -11.46 9.84
C PHE A 61 0.55 -11.46 11.33
N SER A 62 1.46 -11.11 12.23
CA SER A 62 1.19 -11.01 13.67
C SER A 62 1.37 -9.59 14.21
N ALA A 63 1.54 -8.60 13.32
CA ALA A 63 1.65 -7.20 13.70
C ALA A 63 0.27 -6.64 14.08
N GLY A 64 0.06 -6.33 15.36
CA GLY A 64 -1.15 -5.67 15.85
C GLY A 64 -1.38 -4.34 15.12
N GLY A 65 -2.64 -4.04 14.77
CA GLY A 65 -2.99 -2.82 14.02
C GLY A 65 -2.72 -2.86 12.51
N VAL A 66 -1.83 -3.74 12.03
CA VAL A 66 -1.47 -3.86 10.59
C VAL A 66 -1.96 -5.17 9.97
N SER A 67 -1.97 -6.27 10.74
CA SER A 67 -2.35 -7.58 10.21
C SER A 67 -3.86 -7.70 9.98
N HIS A 68 -4.66 -7.19 10.92
CA HIS A 68 -6.10 -7.35 10.93
C HIS A 68 -6.76 -5.98 10.75
N TYR A 69 -6.84 -5.52 9.51
CA TYR A 69 -7.66 -4.35 9.18
C TYR A 69 -9.12 -4.80 9.17
N SER A 70 -9.76 -4.75 10.34
CA SER A 70 -11.20 -4.97 10.48
C SER A 70 -11.91 -3.64 10.29
N CYS A 71 -12.57 -3.43 9.14
CA CYS A 71 -13.58 -2.40 8.99
C CYS A 71 -14.89 -2.84 9.67
N SER A 72 -14.84 -3.15 10.96
CA SER A 72 -16.04 -3.30 11.77
C SER A 72 -16.29 -1.95 12.44
N SER A 73 -17.11 -1.12 11.79
CA SER A 73 -17.88 -0.08 12.47
C SER A 73 -19.10 -0.71 13.14
#